data_AF-A0A7V2SKA5-F1
#
_entry.id   AF-A0A7V2SKA5-F1
#
_cell.length_a   1.000
_cell.length_b   1.000
_cell.length_c   1.000
_cell.angle_alpha   90.00
_cell.angle_beta   90.00
_cell.angle_gamma   90.00
#
_symmetry.space_group_name_H-M   'P 1'
#
loop_
_entity.id
_entity.type
_entity.pdbx_description
1 polymer ?
#
loop_
_entity_poly.entity_id
_entity_poly.type
_entity_poly.pdbx_seq_one_letter_code
_entity_poly.pdbx_strand_id
1 'polypeptide(L)'
;PSVINRRFRQGCVHAAFISSIESRRCRCTGLGIVADGAVHSVFVLPGENATDPASASSNALAGILGFQGQVIIGDAALRHRLSGGEGIDLAQAWKESTGLPFVFARLCYNRQGKRIRKLAKDFGSKEWKIPRYILEREARKRQISPAQLRWYLGHIDYRISWKGERSLRLFLKKAQKRY
;
A
#
# COMPACT_ATOMS: atom_id res chain seq x y z
N PRO A 1 -9.72 -2.60 -0.58
CA PRO A 1 -9.06 -3.92 -0.68
C PRO A 1 -9.80 -5.12 -0.07
N SER A 2 -10.79 -4.92 0.80
CA SER A 2 -11.59 -6.00 1.40
C SER A 2 -12.18 -6.99 0.38
N VAL A 3 -12.76 -6.49 -0.71
CA VAL A 3 -13.34 -7.34 -1.78
C VAL A 3 -12.30 -8.21 -2.48
N ILE A 4 -11.17 -7.64 -2.89
CA ILE A 4 -10.13 -8.40 -3.60
C ILE A 4 -9.45 -9.41 -2.68
N ASN A 5 -9.22 -9.05 -1.40
CA ASN A 5 -8.72 -9.98 -0.39
C ASN A 5 -9.66 -11.18 -0.23
N ARG A 6 -10.98 -10.93 -0.14
CA ARG A 6 -12.00 -11.99 -0.04
C ARG A 6 -12.00 -12.90 -1.27
N ARG A 7 -12.03 -12.33 -2.49
CA ARG A 7 -12.00 -13.10 -3.74
C ARG A 7 -10.72 -13.91 -3.89
N PHE A 8 -9.59 -13.37 -3.44
CA PHE A 8 -8.32 -14.09 -3.41
C PHE A 8 -8.37 -15.27 -2.43
N ARG A 9 -8.86 -15.06 -1.20
CA ARG A 9 -8.98 -16.12 -0.19
C ARG A 9 -9.91 -17.25 -0.64
N GLN A 10 -10.99 -16.92 -1.34
CA GLN A 10 -11.94 -17.87 -1.92
C GLN A 10 -11.43 -18.58 -3.19
N GLY A 11 -10.23 -18.24 -3.68
CA GLY A 11 -9.68 -18.86 -4.89
C GLY A 11 -10.34 -18.40 -6.20
N CYS A 12 -11.25 -17.42 -6.16
CA CYS A 12 -11.94 -16.89 -7.34
C CYS A 12 -11.01 -16.14 -8.31
N VAL A 13 -9.82 -15.75 -7.85
CA VAL A 13 -8.77 -15.12 -8.67
C VAL A 13 -7.45 -15.86 -8.51
N HIS A 14 -6.67 -15.94 -9.59
CA HIS A 14 -5.38 -16.64 -9.60
C HIS A 14 -4.28 -15.88 -8.87
N ALA A 15 -4.31 -14.54 -8.94
CA ALA A 15 -3.38 -13.64 -8.27
C ALA A 15 -4.04 -12.29 -7.99
N ALA A 16 -3.58 -11.60 -6.95
CA ALA A 16 -4.03 -10.26 -6.58
C ALA A 16 -3.01 -9.53 -5.71
N PHE A 17 -3.03 -8.20 -5.75
CA PHE A 17 -2.46 -7.40 -4.67
C PHE A 17 -3.39 -7.50 -3.45
N ILE A 18 -2.89 -8.11 -2.39
CA ILE A 18 -3.60 -8.23 -1.11
C ILE A 18 -2.88 -7.45 -0.03
N SER A 19 -3.62 -6.99 0.97
CA SER A 19 -3.08 -6.31 2.14
C SER A 19 -1.94 -7.12 2.77
N SER A 20 -0.83 -6.47 3.10
CA SER A 20 0.37 -7.16 3.61
C SER A 20 0.09 -7.98 4.87
N ILE A 21 -0.81 -7.50 5.73
CA ILE A 21 -1.27 -8.19 6.94
C ILE A 21 -1.95 -9.54 6.65
N GLU A 22 -2.65 -9.62 5.52
CA GLU A 22 -3.36 -10.84 5.06
C GLU A 22 -2.42 -11.81 4.33
N SER A 23 -1.20 -11.40 4.00
CA SER A 23 -0.30 -12.15 3.11
C SER A 23 0.56 -13.21 3.80
N ARG A 24 0.51 -13.32 5.14
CA ARG A 24 1.45 -14.12 5.95
C ARG A 24 1.54 -15.59 5.54
N ARG A 25 0.40 -16.20 5.18
CA ARG A 25 0.32 -17.62 4.76
C ARG A 25 0.15 -17.77 3.25
N CYS A 26 0.31 -16.69 2.49
CA CYS A 26 0.12 -16.68 1.05
C CYS A 26 1.45 -16.83 0.32
N ARG A 27 1.40 -17.43 -0.87
CA ARG A 27 2.53 -17.41 -1.80
C ARG A 27 2.55 -16.07 -2.51
N CYS A 28 3.63 -15.31 -2.33
CA CYS A 28 3.76 -13.97 -2.88
C CYS A 28 5.02 -13.80 -3.70
N THR A 29 5.03 -12.78 -4.55
CA THR A 29 6.18 -12.38 -5.37
C THR A 29 6.97 -11.28 -4.67
N GLY A 30 8.06 -10.82 -5.29
CA GLY A 30 8.81 -9.64 -4.84
C GLY A 30 8.16 -8.28 -5.19
N LEU A 31 6.92 -8.28 -5.70
CA LEU A 31 6.17 -7.05 -5.95
C LEU A 31 5.20 -6.74 -4.81
N GLY A 32 5.07 -5.45 -4.53
CA GLY A 32 4.17 -4.90 -3.53
C GLY A 32 3.78 -3.46 -3.83
N ILE A 33 3.15 -2.82 -2.85
CA ILE A 33 2.96 -1.38 -2.80
C ILE A 33 3.75 -0.91 -1.59
N VAL A 34 4.83 -0.17 -1.82
CA VAL A 34 5.86 0.17 -0.83
C VAL A 34 6.05 1.67 -0.80
N ALA A 35 6.30 2.22 0.39
CA ALA A 35 6.72 3.60 0.58
C ALA A 35 7.92 3.66 1.51
N ASP A 36 8.96 4.42 1.16
CA ASP A 36 10.15 4.66 2.00
C ASP A 36 10.14 6.09 2.57
N GLY A 37 9.22 6.34 3.49
CA GLY A 37 8.89 7.67 3.99
C GLY A 37 7.44 8.04 3.65
N ALA A 38 7.13 9.33 3.65
CA ALA A 38 5.78 9.83 3.39
C ALA A 38 5.24 9.35 2.03
N VAL A 39 4.05 8.74 2.06
CA VAL A 39 3.34 8.23 0.88
C VAL A 39 2.26 9.19 0.38
N HIS A 40 1.86 10.15 1.23
CA HIS A 40 0.91 11.22 0.91
C HIS A 40 -0.50 10.77 0.53
N SER A 41 -0.84 9.51 0.78
CA SER A 41 -2.15 8.91 0.51
C SER A 41 -2.58 7.91 1.58
N VAL A 42 -1.97 7.93 2.75
CA VAL A 42 -2.34 7.09 3.90
C VAL A 42 -2.13 7.90 5.17
N PHE A 43 -3.23 8.38 5.77
CA PHE A 43 -3.18 9.25 6.95
C PHE A 43 -4.03 8.71 8.10
N VAL A 44 -3.66 9.13 9.31
CA VAL A 44 -4.59 9.22 10.45
C VAL A 44 -4.92 10.69 10.65
N LEU A 45 -6.22 11.00 10.61
CA LEU A 45 -6.76 12.31 10.92
C LEU A 45 -7.19 12.38 12.39
N PRO A 46 -7.06 13.54 13.06
CA PRO A 46 -7.58 13.71 14.41
C PRO A 46 -9.11 13.52 14.44
N GLY A 47 -9.63 12.98 15.54
CA GLY A 47 -11.07 12.78 15.73
C GLY A 47 -11.40 11.37 16.23
N GLU A 48 -12.62 10.93 15.95
CA GLU A 48 -13.08 9.60 16.35
C GLU A 48 -12.30 8.49 15.67
N ASN A 49 -12.09 7.39 16.41
CA ASN A 49 -11.44 6.21 15.89
C ASN A 49 -12.30 5.55 14.81
N ALA A 50 -11.84 5.62 13.57
CA ALA A 50 -12.52 5.01 12.44
C ALA A 50 -11.51 4.32 11.52
N THR A 51 -11.85 3.11 11.09
CA THR A 51 -11.02 2.32 10.18
C THR A 51 -11.41 2.56 8.73
N ASP A 52 -10.44 2.53 7.81
CA ASP A 52 -10.72 2.62 6.38
C ASP A 52 -11.02 1.19 5.85
N PRO A 53 -12.24 0.92 5.31
CA PRO A 53 -12.60 -0.40 4.78
C PRO A 53 -11.76 -0.80 3.56
N ALA A 54 -11.09 0.17 2.93
CA ALA A 54 -10.19 -0.06 1.84
C ALA A 54 -8.81 -0.56 2.31
N SER A 55 -8.39 -0.56 3.59
CA SER A 55 -7.05 -1.09 3.92
C SER A 55 -6.89 -1.70 5.30
N ALA A 56 -6.92 -3.04 5.35
CA ALA A 56 -6.59 -3.79 6.56
C ALA A 56 -5.17 -3.52 7.08
N SER A 57 -4.19 -3.33 6.19
CA SER A 57 -2.80 -3.07 6.59
C SER A 57 -2.58 -1.69 7.17
N SER A 58 -3.24 -0.66 6.63
CA SER A 58 -3.16 0.70 7.17
C SER A 58 -3.85 0.79 8.53
N ASN A 59 -5.01 0.15 8.69
CA ASN A 59 -5.71 0.07 9.98
C ASN A 59 -4.85 -0.61 11.06
N ALA A 60 -4.25 -1.76 10.71
CA ALA A 60 -3.36 -2.47 11.62
C ALA A 60 -2.11 -1.64 11.97
N LEU A 61 -1.55 -0.92 10.99
CA LEU A 61 -0.38 -0.06 11.19
C LEU A 61 -0.67 1.10 12.13
N ALA A 62 -1.78 1.82 11.93
CA ALA A 62 -2.22 2.90 12.83
C ALA A 62 -2.32 2.39 14.27
N GLY A 63 -2.94 1.21 14.43
CA GLY A 63 -2.95 0.49 15.68
C GLY A 63 -1.54 0.30 16.23
N ILE A 64 -0.67 -0.42 15.54
CA ILE A 64 0.69 -0.77 16.00
C ILE A 64 1.50 0.46 16.43
N LEU A 65 1.32 1.60 15.74
CA LEU A 65 1.98 2.86 16.05
C LEU A 65 1.31 3.64 17.20
N GLY A 66 0.13 3.22 17.65
CA GLY A 66 -0.58 3.81 18.78
C GLY A 66 -1.42 5.04 18.42
N PHE A 67 -1.56 5.36 17.13
CA PHE A 67 -2.33 6.53 16.71
C PHE A 67 -3.83 6.29 16.85
N GLN A 68 -4.51 7.28 17.43
CA GLN A 68 -5.96 7.36 17.51
C GLN A 68 -6.46 8.35 16.46
N GLY A 69 -7.64 8.09 15.92
CA GLY A 69 -8.29 8.92 14.90
C GLY A 69 -8.82 8.12 13.72
N GLN A 70 -9.21 8.84 12.67
CA GLN A 70 -9.75 8.25 11.46
C GLN A 70 -8.64 7.92 10.48
N VAL A 71 -8.52 6.65 10.11
CA VAL A 71 -7.67 6.23 8.99
C VAL A 71 -8.36 6.59 7.69
N ILE A 72 -7.64 7.27 6.78
CA ILE A 72 -8.07 7.49 5.39
C ILE A 72 -6.97 7.08 4.43
N ILE A 73 -7.33 6.48 3.30
CA ILE A 73 -6.36 6.04 2.29
C ILE A 73 -6.74 6.37 0.83
N GLY A 74 -5.76 6.22 -0.06
CA GLY A 74 -5.95 6.27 -1.52
C GLY A 74 -6.37 7.65 -2.01
N ASP A 75 -7.34 7.69 -2.94
CA ASP A 75 -7.76 8.92 -3.61
C ASP A 75 -8.41 9.94 -2.66
N ALA A 76 -9.01 9.50 -1.55
CA ALA A 76 -9.55 10.40 -0.52
C ALA A 76 -8.42 11.08 0.24
N ALA A 77 -7.44 10.30 0.72
CA ALA A 77 -6.25 10.80 1.41
C ALA A 77 -5.38 11.71 0.53
N LEU A 78 -5.20 11.34 -0.74
CA LEU A 78 -4.43 12.16 -1.69
C LEU A 78 -5.09 13.52 -1.90
N ARG A 79 -6.41 13.57 -2.10
CA ARG A 79 -7.13 14.84 -2.25
C ARG A 79 -7.03 15.70 -0.99
N HIS A 80 -7.23 15.09 0.18
CA HIS A 80 -7.05 15.76 1.47
C HIS A 80 -5.67 16.43 1.58
N ARG A 81 -4.61 15.71 1.24
CA ARG A 81 -3.24 16.26 1.27
C ARG A 81 -3.04 17.41 0.28
N LEU A 82 -3.56 17.27 -0.95
CA LEU A 82 -3.42 18.27 -2.01
C LEU A 82 -4.24 19.53 -1.77
N SER A 83 -5.32 19.45 -0.98
CA SER A 83 -6.09 20.62 -0.53
C SER A 83 -5.50 21.30 0.72
N GLY A 84 -4.29 20.91 1.14
CA GLY A 84 -3.62 21.47 2.33
C GLY A 84 -4.05 20.83 3.66
N GLY A 85 -4.81 19.73 3.61
CA GLY A 85 -5.20 18.98 4.79
C GLY A 85 -4.00 18.35 5.50
N GLU A 86 -4.03 18.40 6.83
CA GLU A 86 -3.01 17.82 7.70
C GLU A 86 -3.43 16.44 8.20
N GLY A 87 -2.46 15.64 8.62
CA GLY A 87 -2.67 14.29 9.14
C GLY A 87 -1.35 13.55 9.32
N ILE A 88 -1.35 12.51 10.15
CA ILE A 88 -0.16 11.70 10.40
C ILE A 88 0.00 10.70 9.26
N ASP A 89 1.04 10.84 8.45
CA ASP A 89 1.35 9.87 7.39
C ASP A 89 1.89 8.57 8.02
N LEU A 90 1.16 7.47 7.82
CA LEU A 90 1.50 6.21 8.48
C LEU A 90 2.81 5.59 7.98
N ALA A 91 3.17 5.78 6.71
CA ALA A 91 4.43 5.28 6.19
C ALA A 91 5.61 6.09 6.74
N GLN A 92 5.44 7.41 6.85
CA GLN A 92 6.43 8.30 7.47
C GLN A 92 6.64 7.94 8.95
N ALA A 93 5.57 7.81 9.73
CA ALA A 93 5.66 7.46 11.15
C ALA A 93 6.28 6.06 11.37
N TRP A 94 6.01 5.10 10.47
CA TRP A 94 6.68 3.81 10.49
C TRP A 94 8.19 3.94 10.20
N LYS A 95 8.55 4.76 9.23
CA LYS A 95 9.94 5.03 8.86
C LYS A 95 10.71 5.68 10.01
N GLU A 96 10.11 6.66 10.69
CA GLU A 96 10.70 7.32 11.85
C GLU A 96 10.90 6.36 13.02
N SER A 97 9.90 5.52 13.30
CA SER A 97 9.97 4.58 14.43
C SER A 97 10.88 3.37 14.20
N THR A 98 11.18 3.00 12.95
CA THR A 98 11.91 1.74 12.64
C THR A 98 13.12 1.90 11.73
N GLY A 99 13.27 3.03 11.04
CA GLY A 99 14.23 3.24 9.95
C GLY A 99 13.91 2.48 8.66
N LEU A 100 12.78 1.78 8.58
CA LEU A 100 12.43 0.87 7.47
C LEU A 100 11.27 1.41 6.62
N PRO A 101 11.22 1.10 5.30
CA PRO A 101 10.07 1.42 4.45
C PRO A 101 8.85 0.61 4.86
N PHE A 102 7.63 1.04 4.54
CA PHE A 102 6.41 0.26 4.81
C PHE A 102 5.89 -0.47 3.56
N VAL A 103 5.42 -1.72 3.72
CA VAL A 103 4.83 -2.53 2.64
C VAL A 103 3.32 -2.64 2.89
N PHE A 104 2.52 -1.89 2.13
CA PHE A 104 1.06 -1.86 2.27
C PHE A 104 0.37 -3.10 1.71
N ALA A 105 0.83 -3.59 0.57
CA ALA A 105 0.25 -4.73 -0.13
C ALA A 105 1.32 -5.55 -0.84
N ARG A 106 0.99 -6.81 -1.16
CA ARG A 106 1.86 -7.74 -1.88
C ARG A 106 1.10 -8.42 -3.01
N LEU A 107 1.77 -8.63 -4.14
CA LEU A 107 1.22 -9.46 -5.21
C LEU A 107 1.37 -10.93 -4.84
N CYS A 108 0.24 -11.57 -4.51
CA CYS A 108 0.17 -12.97 -4.11
C CYS A 108 -0.63 -13.80 -5.12
N TYR A 109 -0.42 -15.12 -5.11
CA TYR A 109 -1.00 -16.06 -6.08
C TYR A 109 -1.43 -17.38 -5.46
N ASN A 110 -2.56 -17.90 -5.96
CA ASN A 110 -3.08 -19.24 -5.65
C ASN A 110 -2.80 -20.24 -6.78
N ARG A 111 -2.72 -19.77 -8.03
CA ARG A 111 -2.50 -20.59 -9.23
C ARG A 111 -1.53 -19.90 -10.18
N GLN A 112 -1.02 -20.63 -11.17
CA GLN A 112 -0.10 -20.12 -12.19
C GLN A 112 1.21 -19.50 -11.65
N GLY A 113 1.74 -20.02 -10.54
CA GLY A 113 2.86 -19.41 -9.82
C GLY A 113 4.11 -19.14 -10.68
N LYS A 114 4.47 -20.03 -11.62
CA LYS A 114 5.58 -19.79 -12.55
C LYS A 114 5.35 -18.54 -13.41
N ARG A 115 4.16 -18.41 -14.01
CA ARG A 115 3.76 -17.26 -14.85
C ARG A 115 3.70 -15.97 -14.04
N ILE A 116 3.08 -16.00 -12.85
CA ILE A 116 2.95 -14.81 -12.00
C ILE A 116 4.30 -14.32 -11.49
N ARG A 117 5.21 -15.23 -11.09
CA ARG A 117 6.57 -14.85 -10.71
C ARG A 117 7.37 -14.27 -11.88
N LYS A 118 7.24 -14.85 -13.07
CA LYS A 118 7.87 -14.30 -14.29
C LYS A 118 7.37 -12.89 -14.57
N LEU A 119 6.04 -12.70 -14.61
CA LEU A 119 5.41 -11.39 -14.78
C LEU A 119 5.91 -10.38 -13.74
N ALA A 120 5.96 -10.79 -12.47
CA ALA A 120 6.41 -9.93 -11.38
C ALA A 120 7.87 -9.53 -11.51
N LYS A 121 8.74 -10.46 -11.92
CA LYS A 121 10.16 -10.21 -12.18
C LYS A 121 10.33 -9.25 -13.35
N ASP A 122 9.65 -9.51 -14.46
CA ASP A 122 9.74 -8.70 -15.68
C ASP A 122 9.26 -7.27 -15.41
N PHE A 123 8.13 -7.12 -14.69
CA PHE A 123 7.61 -5.82 -14.28
C PHE A 123 8.57 -5.08 -13.34
N GLY A 124 9.10 -5.74 -12.30
CA GLY A 124 10.01 -5.11 -11.33
C GLY A 124 11.43 -4.84 -11.84
N SER A 125 11.78 -5.33 -13.03
CA SER A 125 13.11 -5.16 -13.64
C SER A 125 13.27 -3.92 -14.51
N LYS A 126 12.17 -3.24 -14.85
CA LYS A 126 12.14 -2.12 -15.78
C LYS A 126 11.50 -0.90 -15.13
N GLU A 127 11.99 0.28 -15.51
CA GLU A 127 11.27 1.52 -15.25
C GLU A 127 10.15 1.67 -16.29
N TRP A 128 8.92 1.77 -15.81
CA TRP A 128 7.75 1.91 -16.67
C TRP A 128 7.40 3.38 -16.84
N LYS A 129 7.40 3.84 -18.10
CA LYS A 129 6.83 5.14 -18.45
C LYS A 129 5.31 5.01 -18.55
N ILE A 130 4.58 5.90 -17.89
CA ILE A 130 3.11 5.94 -17.97
C ILE A 130 2.73 6.71 -19.23
N PRO A 131 2.01 6.08 -20.19
CA PRO A 131 1.50 6.80 -21.35
C PRO A 131 0.66 8.01 -20.94
N ARG A 132 0.90 9.15 -21.61
CA ARG A 132 0.28 10.45 -21.27
C ARG A 132 -1.24 10.37 -21.18
N TYR A 133 -1.90 9.66 -22.11
CA TYR A 133 -3.35 9.52 -22.13
C TYR A 133 -3.90 8.78 -20.89
N ILE A 134 -3.17 7.79 -20.37
CA ILE A 134 -3.56 7.08 -19.14
C ILE A 134 -3.46 8.04 -17.96
N LEU A 135 -2.33 8.75 -17.86
CA LEU A 135 -2.11 9.70 -16.79
C LEU A 135 -3.18 10.81 -16.77
N GLU A 136 -3.48 11.42 -17.93
CA GLU A 136 -4.51 12.47 -18.05
C GLU A 136 -5.92 11.95 -17.74
N ARG A 137 -6.24 10.72 -18.15
CA ARG A 137 -7.51 10.08 -17.83
C ARG A 137 -7.65 9.84 -16.32
N GLU A 138 -6.62 9.26 -15.70
CA GLU A 138 -6.65 8.93 -14.28
C GLU A 138 -6.59 10.17 -13.37
N ALA A 139 -5.91 11.24 -13.81
CA ALA A 139 -5.90 12.54 -13.15
C ALA A 139 -7.30 13.19 -13.17
N ARG A 140 -7.96 13.23 -14.34
CA ARG A 140 -9.33 13.76 -14.50
C ARG A 140 -10.34 13.06 -13.60
N LYS A 141 -10.31 11.71 -13.55
CA LYS A 141 -11.21 10.93 -12.68
C LYS A 141 -11.09 11.29 -11.20
N ARG A 142 -9.90 11.72 -10.77
CA ARG A 142 -9.58 12.05 -9.38
C ARG A 142 -9.65 13.55 -9.10
N GLN A 143 -9.97 14.35 -10.11
CA GLN A 143 -10.03 15.82 -10.02
C GLN A 143 -8.71 16.43 -9.51
N ILE A 144 -7.59 15.89 -9.99
CA ILE A 144 -6.23 16.39 -9.72
C ILE A 144 -5.51 16.65 -11.04
N SER A 145 -4.44 17.44 -11.01
CA SER A 145 -3.63 17.67 -12.20
C SER A 145 -2.75 16.45 -12.54
N PRO A 146 -2.40 16.22 -13.81
CA PRO A 146 -1.43 15.19 -14.19
C PRO A 146 -0.07 15.36 -13.50
N ALA A 147 0.32 16.59 -13.17
CA ALA A 147 1.55 16.88 -12.44
C ALA A 147 1.47 16.38 -10.99
N GLN A 148 0.37 16.65 -10.29
CA GLN A 148 0.12 16.14 -8.93
C GLN A 148 0.07 14.61 -8.92
N LEU A 149 -0.57 13.99 -9.91
CA LEU A 149 -0.60 12.52 -10.01
C LEU A 149 0.79 11.93 -10.24
N ARG A 150 1.62 12.53 -11.10
CA ARG A 150 3.02 12.10 -11.31
C ARG A 150 3.85 12.25 -10.04
N TRP A 151 3.72 13.40 -9.36
CA TRP A 151 4.39 13.65 -8.10
C TRP A 151 4.05 12.56 -7.08
N TYR A 152 2.75 12.29 -6.88
CA TYR A 152 2.28 11.25 -5.97
C TYR A 152 2.85 9.86 -6.31
N LEU A 153 2.80 9.46 -7.59
CA LEU A 153 3.32 8.16 -8.01
C LEU A 153 4.85 8.02 -7.80
N GLY A 154 5.57 9.14 -7.67
CA GLY A 154 6.99 9.15 -7.29
C GLY A 154 7.26 8.73 -5.84
N HIS A 155 6.24 8.67 -4.99
CA HIS A 155 6.33 8.22 -3.59
C HIS A 155 6.00 6.74 -3.38
N ILE A 156 5.74 6.00 -4.47
CA ILE A 156 5.33 4.60 -4.42
C ILE A 156 6.30 3.73 -5.19
N ASP A 157 6.88 2.77 -4.48
CA ASP A 157 7.67 1.70 -5.06
C ASP A 157 6.84 0.43 -5.23
N TYR A 158 7.06 -0.25 -6.35
CA TYR A 158 6.42 -1.55 -6.61
C TYR A 158 7.33 -2.74 -6.28
N ARG A 159 8.64 -2.53 -6.17
CA ARG A 159 9.61 -3.58 -5.86
C ARG A 159 9.85 -3.63 -4.35
N ILE A 160 9.64 -4.80 -3.75
CA ILE A 160 9.97 -5.02 -2.34
C ILE A 160 11.48 -5.26 -2.24
N SER A 161 12.21 -4.26 -1.74
CA SER A 161 13.64 -4.36 -1.48
C SER A 161 13.94 -5.26 -0.28
N TRP A 162 15.21 -5.55 -0.02
CA TRP A 162 15.62 -6.27 1.20
C TRP A 162 15.19 -5.54 2.48
N LYS A 163 15.18 -4.19 2.49
CA LYS A 163 14.65 -3.37 3.59
C LYS A 163 13.13 -3.54 3.71
N GLY A 164 12.43 -3.59 2.57
CA GLY A 164 10.99 -3.89 2.51
C GLY A 164 10.64 -5.27 3.09
N GLU A 165 11.41 -6.31 2.75
CA GLU A 165 11.21 -7.66 3.30
C GLU A 165 11.52 -7.72 4.81
N ARG A 166 12.56 -7.01 5.27
CA ARG A 166 12.84 -6.86 6.71
C ARG A 166 11.67 -6.15 7.42
N SER A 167 11.17 -5.07 6.83
CA SER A 167 10.05 -4.30 7.36
C SER A 167 8.77 -5.13 7.45
N LEU A 168 8.43 -5.84 6.38
CA LEU A 168 7.27 -6.71 6.31
C LEU A 168 7.30 -7.76 7.43
N ARG A 169 8.44 -8.41 7.66
CA ARG A 169 8.62 -9.37 8.76
C ARG A 169 8.40 -8.72 10.13
N LEU A 170 8.95 -7.52 10.34
CA LEU A 170 8.78 -6.77 11.57
C LEU A 170 7.31 -6.38 11.82
N PHE A 171 6.65 -5.85 10.79
CA PHE A 171 5.24 -5.48 10.82
C PHE A 171 4.35 -6.69 11.17
N LEU A 172 4.51 -7.81 10.46
CA LEU A 172 3.74 -9.03 10.71
C LEU A 172 3.99 -9.63 12.10
N LYS A 173 5.20 -9.46 12.66
CA LYS A 173 5.53 -9.88 14.03
C LYS A 173 4.85 -8.96 15.06
N LYS A 174 4.89 -7.64 14.86
CA LYS A 174 4.23 -6.67 15.75
C LYS A 174 2.70 -6.83 15.73
N ALA A 175 2.13 -7.09 14.56
CA ALA A 175 0.69 -7.31 14.42
C ALA A 175 0.19 -8.56 15.18
N GLN A 176 1.03 -9.61 15.31
CA GLN A 176 0.67 -10.80 16.08
C GLN A 176 0.64 -10.57 17.59
N LYS A 177 1.47 -9.67 18.13
CA LYS A 177 1.53 -9.42 19.58
C LYS A 177 0.32 -8.69 20.16
N ARG A 178 -0.62 -8.26 19.30
CA ARG A 178 -1.84 -7.55 19.68
C ARG A 178 -3.08 -8.44 19.67
N TYR A 179 -2.91 -9.73 19.39
CA TYR A 179 -3.89 -10.80 19.53
C TYR A 179 -3.31 -11.86 20.47
#